data_AF-A0A433QCS5-F1
#
_entry.id   AF-A0A433QCS5-F1
#
_cell.length_a   1.000
_cell.length_b   1.000
_cell.length_c   1.000
_cell.angle_alpha   90.00
_cell.angle_beta   90.00
_cell.angle_gamma   90.00
#
_symmetry.space_group_name_H-M   'P 1'
#
loop_
_entity.id
_entity.type
_entity.pdbx_description
1 polymer ?
#
loop_
_entity_poly.entity_id
_entity_poly.type
_entity_poly.pdbx_seq_one_letter_code
_entity_poly.pdbx_strand_id
1 'polypeptide(L)'
;MVTVRKESSSLATMIRKNRKRTRTGKKDRLRIGRRLDAIVKTDDDAYYEYGAVEVAKTFRGMKSTKWLTDNLKLAKALHDMLVRLELLVDNRESLVKKLQIVGLVNSGLKCQVLRMNHPNGYVSLIKRDQLYEVPTIIEHLPDLFKLLNSIWRMKKMISNCAAVVNNRHTSRTEAELFTELMQSGSVSPPRAAMIPWSYDTP
;
A
#
# COMPACT_ATOMS: atom_id res chain seq x y z
N MET A 1 -2.64 0.18 15.02
CA MET A 1 -1.67 -0.01 13.92
C MET A 1 -0.28 0.10 14.45
N VAL A 2 0.61 -0.75 13.95
CA VAL A 2 2.00 -0.84 14.37
C VAL A 2 2.92 -0.60 13.18
N THR A 3 4.10 -0.03 13.44
CA THR A 3 5.17 0.08 12.44
C THR A 3 6.25 -0.93 12.78
N VAL A 4 6.41 -1.95 11.94
CA VAL A 4 7.48 -2.95 12.11
C VAL A 4 8.70 -2.49 11.35
N ARG A 5 9.85 -2.47 12.02
CA ARG A 5 11.18 -2.14 11.44
C ARG A 5 12.03 -3.42 11.32
N LYS A 6 13.23 -3.31 10.74
CA LYS A 6 14.21 -4.39 10.51
C LYS A 6 13.94 -5.23 9.25
N GLU A 7 13.95 -4.60 8.07
CA GLU A 7 13.88 -5.30 6.79
C GLU A 7 12.71 -6.30 6.69
N SER A 8 11.53 -5.85 7.09
CA SER A 8 10.34 -6.70 7.06
C SER A 8 9.91 -7.01 5.63
N SER A 9 9.44 -8.23 5.42
CA SER A 9 8.95 -8.67 4.10
C SER A 9 7.45 -8.38 3.99
N SER A 10 7.02 -7.82 2.85
CA SER A 10 5.59 -7.53 2.66
C SER A 10 4.79 -8.82 2.45
N LEU A 11 3.76 -9.01 3.28
CA LEU A 11 2.83 -10.12 3.15
C LEU A 11 2.02 -10.01 1.86
N ALA A 12 1.62 -8.79 1.47
CA ALA A 12 0.92 -8.59 0.21
C ALA A 12 1.77 -8.99 -1.01
N THR A 13 3.06 -8.63 -1.00
CA THR A 13 4.02 -9.04 -2.05
C THR A 13 4.20 -10.56 -2.06
N MET A 14 4.32 -11.18 -0.89
CA MET A 14 4.44 -12.63 -0.76
C MET A 14 3.21 -13.35 -1.31
N ILE A 15 2.00 -12.92 -0.97
CA ILE A 15 0.75 -13.50 -1.47
C ILE A 15 0.71 -13.41 -3.01
N ARG A 16 0.97 -12.24 -3.60
CA ARG A 16 1.00 -12.08 -5.06
C ARG A 16 1.99 -13.03 -5.73
N LYS A 17 3.22 -13.11 -5.21
CA LYS A 17 4.29 -13.94 -5.79
C LYS A 17 4.01 -15.43 -5.72
N ASN A 18 3.20 -15.86 -4.76
CA ASN A 18 2.88 -17.27 -4.52
C ASN A 18 1.43 -17.61 -4.89
N ARG A 19 0.69 -16.73 -5.57
CA ARG A 19 -0.74 -16.93 -5.92
C ARG A 19 -1.03 -18.18 -6.76
N LYS A 20 -0.03 -18.66 -7.52
CA LYS A 20 -0.12 -19.88 -8.36
C LYS A 20 0.58 -21.08 -7.72
N ARG A 21 1.07 -20.95 -6.49
CA ARG A 21 1.82 -22.01 -5.82
C ARG A 21 0.86 -23.10 -5.34
N THR A 22 1.08 -24.32 -5.81
CA THR A 22 0.22 -25.48 -5.49
C THR A 22 0.94 -26.57 -4.70
N ARG A 23 2.27 -26.48 -4.53
CA ARG A 23 3.09 -27.50 -3.87
C ARG A 23 4.05 -26.88 -2.86
N THR A 24 4.52 -27.71 -1.93
CA THR A 24 5.58 -27.37 -0.97
C THR A 24 6.76 -28.32 -1.18
N GLY A 25 7.99 -27.81 -1.05
CA GLY A 25 9.19 -28.64 -1.17
C GLY A 25 10.48 -27.84 -1.36
N LYS A 26 11.65 -28.49 -1.25
CA LYS A 26 12.97 -27.83 -1.39
C LYS A 26 13.14 -27.11 -2.74
N LYS A 27 12.54 -27.64 -3.81
CA LYS A 27 12.56 -27.05 -5.17
C LYS A 27 11.49 -25.97 -5.39
N ASP A 28 10.50 -25.89 -4.50
CA ASP A 28 9.42 -24.91 -4.55
C ASP A 28 9.37 -24.20 -3.21
N ARG A 29 10.32 -23.31 -2.93
CA ARG A 29 10.36 -22.49 -1.70
C ARG A 29 9.48 -21.24 -1.85
N LEU A 30 8.88 -20.81 -0.73
CA LEU A 30 8.03 -19.62 -0.70
C LEU A 30 8.82 -18.38 -1.12
N ARG A 31 8.27 -17.59 -2.06
CA ARG A 31 8.90 -16.36 -2.56
C ARG A 31 8.54 -15.18 -1.65
N ILE A 32 9.51 -14.66 -0.90
CA ILE A 32 9.29 -13.69 0.19
C ILE A 32 9.29 -12.21 -0.28
N GLY A 33 9.54 -11.93 -1.56
CA GLY A 33 9.53 -10.55 -2.08
C GLY A 33 10.75 -9.74 -1.65
N ARG A 34 10.74 -8.42 -1.89
CA ARG A 34 11.79 -7.52 -1.40
C ARG A 34 11.47 -7.11 0.04
N ARG A 35 12.50 -7.00 0.87
CA ARG A 35 12.40 -6.52 2.26
C ARG A 35 12.38 -5.00 2.31
N LEU A 36 11.53 -4.42 3.14
CA LEU A 36 11.36 -2.98 3.30
C LEU A 36 11.86 -2.55 4.69
N ASP A 37 12.42 -1.34 4.82
CA ASP A 37 13.00 -0.90 6.09
C ASP A 37 11.96 -0.77 7.20
N ALA A 38 10.74 -0.35 6.84
CA ALA A 38 9.59 -0.47 7.71
C ALA A 38 8.28 -0.71 6.94
N ILE A 39 7.32 -1.33 7.61
CA ILE A 39 5.96 -1.56 7.13
C ILE A 39 4.98 -1.10 8.20
N VAL A 40 3.96 -0.36 7.79
CA VAL A 40 2.82 0.03 8.66
C VAL A 40 1.70 -0.95 8.44
N LYS A 41 1.27 -1.62 9.51
CA LYS A 41 0.32 -2.72 9.46
C LYS A 41 -0.61 -2.76 10.68
N THR A 42 -1.67 -3.57 10.60
CA THR A 42 -2.48 -3.94 11.76
C THR A 42 -1.72 -4.87 12.70
N ASP A 43 -2.19 -4.94 13.95
CA ASP A 43 -1.55 -5.70 15.03
C ASP A 43 -2.30 -7.01 15.26
N ASP A 44 -2.18 -7.89 14.26
CA ASP A 44 -2.89 -9.16 14.14
C ASP A 44 -2.05 -10.15 13.32
N ASP A 45 -2.26 -11.45 13.53
CA ASP A 45 -1.53 -12.49 12.79
C ASP A 45 -1.85 -12.44 11.28
N ALA A 46 -3.11 -12.17 10.94
CA ALA A 46 -3.59 -12.00 9.58
C ALA A 46 -3.49 -10.54 9.08
N TYR A 47 -2.39 -9.86 9.39
CA TYR A 47 -2.29 -8.41 9.21
C TYR A 47 -2.45 -7.90 7.79
N TYR A 48 -3.00 -6.68 7.70
CA TYR A 48 -3.07 -5.87 6.49
C TYR A 48 -2.06 -4.74 6.54
N GLU A 49 -1.51 -4.40 5.38
CA GLU A 49 -0.43 -3.44 5.22
C GLU A 49 -1.00 -2.16 4.58
N TYR A 50 -0.72 -1.01 5.20
CA TYR A 50 -1.28 0.29 4.81
C TYR A 50 -0.21 1.29 4.37
N GLY A 51 1.06 0.93 4.54
CA GLY A 51 2.17 1.70 4.03
C GLY A 51 3.53 1.07 4.29
N ALA A 52 4.54 1.67 3.68
CA ALA A 52 5.92 1.20 3.78
C ALA A 52 6.93 2.36 3.76
N VAL A 53 8.13 2.09 4.25
CA VAL A 53 9.23 3.06 4.31
C VAL A 53 10.50 2.44 3.75
N GLU A 54 11.22 3.21 2.94
CA GLU A 54 12.60 2.95 2.52
C GLU A 54 13.50 4.09 3.00
N VAL A 55 14.69 3.73 3.48
CA VAL A 55 15.67 4.63 4.06
C VAL A 55 17.03 4.44 3.40
N ALA A 56 17.67 5.54 3.06
CA ALA A 56 19.06 5.59 2.62
C ALA A 56 19.85 6.56 3.50
N LYS A 57 21.09 6.18 3.84
CA LYS A 57 21.96 7.00 4.70
C LYS A 57 22.30 8.37 4.08
N THR A 58 22.45 8.43 2.75
CA THR A 58 22.88 9.64 2.04
C THR A 58 21.99 9.92 0.85
N PHE A 59 21.80 11.19 0.53
CA PHE A 59 21.10 11.65 -0.66
C PHE A 59 22.11 12.12 -1.71
N ARG A 60 22.12 11.45 -2.86
CA ARG A 60 22.98 11.79 -4.02
C ARG A 60 22.16 12.37 -5.19
N GLY A 61 21.01 12.96 -4.88
CA GLY A 61 20.07 13.49 -5.89
C GLY A 61 19.02 12.47 -6.35
N MET A 62 17.96 13.00 -6.95
CA MET A 62 16.80 12.22 -7.40
C MET A 62 17.09 11.30 -8.59
N LYS A 63 18.19 11.54 -9.32
CA LYS A 63 18.64 10.69 -10.44
C LYS A 63 19.60 9.58 -9.99
N SER A 64 19.95 9.51 -8.70
CA SER A 64 20.85 8.48 -8.20
C SER A 64 20.22 7.09 -8.28
N THR A 65 21.02 6.06 -8.57
CA THR A 65 20.56 4.68 -8.67
C THR A 65 19.85 4.21 -7.40
N LYS A 66 20.36 4.59 -6.22
CA LYS A 66 19.72 4.26 -4.93
C LYS A 66 18.33 4.88 -4.81
N TRP A 67 18.20 6.18 -5.09
CA TRP A 67 16.91 6.88 -5.02
C TRP A 67 15.88 6.25 -5.96
N LEU A 68 16.25 6.01 -7.22
CA LEU A 68 15.37 5.40 -8.22
C LEU A 68 14.97 3.96 -7.84
N THR A 69 15.94 3.17 -7.38
CA THR A 69 15.71 1.77 -6.99
C THR A 69 14.79 1.65 -5.78
N ASP A 70 15.00 2.50 -4.76
CA ASP A 70 14.15 2.52 -3.55
C ASP A 70 12.74 2.96 -3.88
N ASN A 71 12.59 4.02 -4.70
CA ASN A 71 11.29 4.49 -5.16
C ASN A 71 10.53 3.41 -5.94
N LEU A 72 11.21 2.70 -6.84
CA LEU A 72 10.58 1.62 -7.61
C LEU A 72 10.22 0.42 -6.72
N LYS A 73 11.12 0.03 -5.82
CA LYS A 73 10.90 -1.03 -4.83
C LYS A 73 9.69 -0.73 -3.96
N LEU A 74 9.63 0.49 -3.43
CA LEU A 74 8.51 0.97 -2.64
C LEU A 74 7.22 0.98 -3.46
N ALA A 75 7.22 1.58 -4.65
CA ALA A 75 6.05 1.62 -5.53
C ALA A 75 5.46 0.24 -5.82
N LYS A 76 6.32 -0.76 -6.12
CA LYS A 76 5.89 -2.15 -6.32
C LYS A 76 5.23 -2.74 -5.07
N ALA A 77 5.80 -2.49 -3.89
CA ALA A 77 5.21 -2.95 -2.63
C ALA A 77 3.87 -2.26 -2.33
N LEU A 78 3.77 -0.94 -2.52
CA LEU A 78 2.51 -0.20 -2.31
C LEU A 78 1.40 -0.71 -3.24
N HIS A 79 1.74 -1.05 -4.48
CA HIS A 79 0.80 -1.65 -5.42
C HIS A 79 0.29 -3.00 -4.93
N ASP A 80 1.19 -3.89 -4.52
CA ASP A 80 0.81 -5.20 -4.00
C ASP A 80 -0.08 -5.06 -2.74
N MET A 81 0.22 -4.10 -1.86
CA MET A 81 -0.60 -3.76 -0.69
C MET A 81 -1.99 -3.25 -1.09
N LEU A 82 -2.08 -2.37 -2.08
CA LEU A 82 -3.35 -1.80 -2.56
C LEU A 82 -4.26 -2.89 -3.12
N VAL A 83 -3.75 -3.74 -4.01
CA VAL A 83 -4.50 -4.88 -4.57
C VAL A 83 -5.01 -5.80 -3.46
N ARG A 84 -4.19 -6.04 -2.42
CA ARG A 84 -4.63 -6.86 -1.29
C ARG A 84 -5.79 -6.23 -0.52
N LEU A 85 -5.80 -4.91 -0.31
CA LEU A 85 -6.92 -4.22 0.33
C LEU A 85 -8.17 -4.19 -0.54
N GLU A 86 -8.02 -4.17 -1.86
CA GLU A 86 -9.14 -4.20 -2.81
C GLU A 86 -9.89 -5.53 -2.75
N LEU A 87 -9.14 -6.62 -2.73
CA LEU A 87 -9.69 -7.96 -2.53
C LEU A 87 -10.39 -8.06 -1.18
N LEU A 88 -9.85 -7.42 -0.14
CA LEU A 88 -10.45 -7.42 1.19
C LEU A 88 -11.79 -6.67 1.25
N VAL A 89 -12.00 -5.68 0.38
CA VAL A 89 -13.27 -4.93 0.29
C VAL A 89 -14.19 -5.46 -0.82
N ASP A 90 -13.93 -6.67 -1.31
CA ASP A 90 -14.67 -7.36 -2.37
C ASP A 90 -14.71 -6.58 -3.71
N ASN A 91 -13.67 -5.79 -3.98
CA ASN A 91 -13.60 -4.90 -5.17
C ASN A 91 -14.81 -3.96 -5.33
N ARG A 92 -15.54 -3.66 -4.24
CA ARG A 92 -16.66 -2.72 -4.30
C ARG A 92 -16.18 -1.33 -4.69
N GLU A 93 -16.60 -0.85 -5.85
CA GLU A 93 -16.11 0.40 -6.44
C GLU A 93 -16.20 1.59 -5.48
N SER A 94 -17.28 1.67 -4.69
CA SER A 94 -17.53 2.71 -3.68
C SER A 94 -16.49 2.74 -2.55
N LEU A 95 -15.87 1.60 -2.23
CA LEU A 95 -14.82 1.46 -1.22
C LEU A 95 -13.43 1.54 -1.85
N VAL A 96 -13.22 0.90 -3.01
CA VAL A 96 -11.94 0.91 -3.75
C VAL A 96 -11.47 2.34 -4.03
N LYS A 97 -12.38 3.22 -4.47
CA LYS A 97 -12.07 4.64 -4.71
C LYS A 97 -11.58 5.40 -3.46
N LYS A 98 -11.91 4.89 -2.27
CA LYS A 98 -11.52 5.48 -0.97
C LYS A 98 -10.24 4.85 -0.42
N LEU A 99 -9.75 3.75 -1.00
CA LEU A 99 -8.49 3.14 -0.59
C LEU A 99 -7.32 3.99 -1.05
N GLN A 100 -6.38 4.20 -0.13
CA GLN A 100 -5.15 4.91 -0.41
C GLN A 100 -4.02 4.32 0.43
N ILE A 101 -2.99 3.79 -0.26
CA ILE A 101 -1.76 3.30 0.36
C ILE A 101 -0.71 4.40 0.29
N VAL A 102 0.14 4.51 1.32
CA VAL A 102 1.18 5.53 1.37
C VAL A 102 2.57 4.94 1.60
N GLY A 103 3.56 5.53 0.95
CA GLY A 103 4.97 5.21 1.15
C GLY A 103 5.75 6.41 1.62
N LEU A 104 6.88 6.16 2.28
CA LEU A 104 7.87 7.18 2.63
C LEU A 104 9.24 6.77 2.11
N VAL A 105 9.90 7.65 1.37
CA VAL A 105 11.32 7.51 1.05
C VAL A 105 12.08 8.57 1.81
N ASN A 106 13.01 8.14 2.66
CA ASN A 106 13.94 9.02 3.35
C ASN A 106 15.37 8.76 2.87
N SER A 107 16.10 9.81 2.51
CA SER A 107 17.49 9.70 2.06
C SER A 107 18.29 10.85 2.66
N GLY A 108 19.21 10.55 3.57
CA GLY A 108 19.81 11.58 4.42
C GLY A 108 18.74 12.40 5.14
N LEU A 109 18.74 13.72 4.95
CA LEU A 109 17.75 14.66 5.49
C LEU A 109 16.55 14.90 4.56
N LYS A 110 16.55 14.29 3.36
CA LYS A 110 15.49 14.45 2.36
C LYS A 110 14.41 13.41 2.55
N CYS A 111 13.17 13.84 2.53
CA CYS A 111 12.00 13.00 2.79
C CYS A 111 10.90 13.26 1.76
N GLN A 112 10.35 12.20 1.17
CA GLN A 112 9.26 12.28 0.20
C GLN A 112 8.17 11.25 0.53
N VAL A 113 6.93 11.72 0.59
CA VAL A 113 5.75 10.86 0.70
C VAL A 113 5.28 10.46 -0.70
N LEU A 114 4.96 9.18 -0.87
CA LEU A 114 4.31 8.63 -2.04
C LEU A 114 2.90 8.20 -1.64
N ARG A 115 1.93 8.37 -2.54
CA ARG A 115 0.56 7.89 -2.35
C ARG A 115 0.10 7.15 -3.58
N MET A 116 -0.57 6.03 -3.37
CA MET A 116 -1.12 5.20 -4.43
C MET A 116 -2.60 4.92 -4.18
N ASN A 117 -3.41 5.06 -5.22
CA ASN A 117 -4.85 4.80 -5.20
C ASN A 117 -5.36 4.38 -6.59
N HIS A 118 -6.62 3.95 -6.65
CA HIS A 118 -7.35 3.71 -7.89
C HIS A 118 -8.48 4.74 -8.07
N PRO A 119 -8.24 5.85 -8.79
CA PRO A 119 -9.26 6.88 -8.97
C PRO A 119 -10.55 6.33 -9.63
N ASN A 120 -10.41 5.41 -10.60
CA ASN A 120 -11.51 4.82 -11.35
C ASN A 120 -11.51 3.28 -11.31
N GLY A 121 -10.80 2.63 -10.38
CA GLY A 121 -10.78 1.16 -10.24
C GLY A 121 -9.92 0.39 -11.26
N TYR A 122 -9.59 0.95 -12.42
CA TYR A 122 -8.85 0.23 -13.47
C TYR A 122 -7.33 0.43 -13.48
N VAL A 123 -6.86 1.59 -13.03
CA VAL A 123 -5.44 1.97 -13.08
C VAL A 123 -4.97 2.44 -11.72
N SER A 124 -3.87 1.85 -11.24
CA SER A 124 -3.15 2.32 -10.06
C SER A 124 -2.38 3.60 -10.40
N LEU A 125 -2.72 4.70 -9.75
CA LEU A 125 -2.01 5.95 -9.87
C LEU A 125 -1.07 6.13 -8.67
N ILE A 126 0.22 6.34 -8.94
CA ILE A 126 1.18 6.76 -7.91
C ILE A 126 1.49 8.25 -8.05
N LYS A 127 1.24 9.01 -6.99
CA LYS A 127 1.62 10.42 -6.89
C LYS A 127 2.73 10.58 -5.87
N ARG A 128 3.78 11.30 -6.25
CA ARG A 128 4.88 11.68 -5.37
C ARG A 128 4.63 13.11 -4.89
N ASP A 129 4.62 13.31 -3.58
CA ASP A 129 4.48 14.64 -2.99
C ASP A 129 5.82 15.39 -3.07
N GLN A 130 5.81 16.66 -2.67
CA GLN A 130 7.02 17.48 -2.66
C GLN A 130 8.13 16.84 -1.83
N LEU A 131 9.36 16.93 -2.33
CA LEU A 131 10.56 16.55 -1.58
C LEU A 131 10.85 17.62 -0.53
N TYR A 132 10.78 17.24 0.74
CA TYR A 132 11.12 18.11 1.87
C TYR A 132 12.49 17.77 2.42
N GLU A 133 13.09 18.72 3.14
CA GLU A 133 14.37 18.56 3.82
C GLU A 133 14.20 18.92 5.29
N VAL A 134 14.85 18.16 6.17
CA VAL A 134 15.02 18.56 7.57
C VAL A 134 16.02 19.74 7.59
N PRO A 135 15.62 20.94 8.03
CA PRO A 135 16.51 22.08 8.05
C PRO A 135 17.66 21.85 9.04
N THR A 136 18.86 22.27 8.65
CA THR A 136 20.08 22.20 9.47
C THR A 136 20.41 23.51 10.16
N ILE A 137 19.69 24.58 9.84
CA ILE A 137 19.84 25.93 10.40
C ILE A 137 18.48 26.47 10.83
N ILE A 138 18.47 27.34 11.85
CA ILE A 138 17.24 27.79 12.53
C ILE A 138 16.40 28.70 11.62
N GLU A 139 17.04 29.44 10.72
CA GLU A 139 16.39 30.33 9.76
C GLU A 139 15.44 29.59 8.81
N HIS A 140 15.66 28.29 8.62
CA HIS A 140 14.83 27.41 7.78
C HIS A 140 13.84 26.56 8.59
N LEU A 141 13.63 26.87 9.87
CA LEU A 141 12.62 26.21 10.71
C LEU A 141 11.20 26.19 10.09
N PRO A 142 10.74 27.20 9.32
CA PRO A 142 9.48 27.11 8.58
C PRO A 142 9.34 25.87 7.69
N ASP A 143 10.44 25.35 7.12
CA ASP A 143 10.42 24.15 6.29
C ASP A 143 10.22 22.87 7.10
N LEU A 144 10.63 22.87 8.37
CA LEU A 144 10.33 21.77 9.29
C LEU A 144 8.82 21.61 9.48
N PHE A 145 8.06 22.71 9.61
CA PHE A 145 6.61 22.64 9.73
C PHE A 145 5.95 22.05 8.48
N LYS A 146 6.47 22.36 7.28
CA LYS A 146 5.99 21.76 6.03
C LYS A 146 6.26 20.24 6.01
N LEU A 147 7.44 19.82 6.46
CA LEU A 147 7.79 18.40 6.60
C LEU A 147 6.85 17.70 7.60
N LEU A 148 6.68 18.27 8.80
CA LEU A 148 5.81 17.73 9.84
C LEU A 148 4.36 17.61 9.35
N ASN A 149 3.85 18.62 8.65
CA ASN A 149 2.52 18.57 8.03
C ASN A 149 2.42 17.42 7.01
N SER A 150 3.45 17.21 6.19
CA SER A 150 3.49 16.09 5.23
C SER A 150 3.43 14.72 5.94
N ILE A 151 4.19 14.53 7.01
CA ILE A 151 4.16 13.30 7.83
C ILE A 151 2.81 13.13 8.54
N TRP A 152 2.22 14.21 9.06
CA TRP A 152 0.89 14.16 9.68
C TRP A 152 -0.18 13.75 8.66
N ARG A 153 -0.16 14.35 7.45
CA ARG A 153 -1.05 13.97 6.34
C ARG A 153 -0.87 12.49 5.99
N MET A 154 0.37 11.99 5.91
CA MET A 154 0.66 10.56 5.69
C MET A 154 -0.04 9.69 6.74
N LYS A 155 0.13 9.99 8.03
CA LYS A 155 -0.53 9.25 9.12
C LYS A 155 -2.05 9.32 9.03
N LYS A 156 -2.61 10.48 8.68
CA LYS A 156 -4.06 10.64 8.51
C LYS A 156 -4.60 9.80 7.34
N MET A 157 -3.88 9.75 6.22
CA MET A 157 -4.23 8.92 5.06
C MET A 157 -4.25 7.43 5.42
N ILE A 158 -3.27 6.95 6.18
CA ILE A 158 -3.23 5.58 6.70
C ILE A 158 -4.47 5.30 7.57
N SER A 159 -4.76 6.19 8.52
CA SER A 159 -5.91 6.05 9.41
C SER A 159 -7.23 6.02 8.66
N ASN A 160 -7.39 6.86 7.63
CA ASN A 160 -8.60 6.90 6.81
C ASN A 160 -8.77 5.60 6.00
N CYS A 161 -7.69 5.12 5.39
CA CYS A 161 -7.70 3.86 4.63
C CYS A 161 -8.08 2.67 5.54
N ALA A 162 -7.53 2.64 6.75
CA ALA A 162 -7.91 1.66 7.78
C ALA A 162 -9.40 1.69 8.10
N ALA A 163 -9.96 2.89 8.28
CA ALA A 163 -11.37 3.05 8.60
C ALA A 163 -12.27 2.53 7.47
N VAL A 164 -11.90 2.78 6.21
CA VAL A 164 -12.61 2.23 5.03
C VAL A 164 -12.62 0.70 5.08
N VAL A 165 -11.46 0.09 5.34
CA VAL A 165 -11.33 -1.37 5.43
C VAL A 165 -12.08 -1.95 6.63
N ASN A 166 -12.01 -1.31 7.80
CA ASN A 166 -12.68 -1.79 9.01
C ASN A 166 -14.20 -1.71 8.89
N ASN A 167 -14.71 -0.66 8.23
CA ASN A 167 -16.15 -0.43 8.03
C ASN A 167 -16.69 -1.11 6.75
N ARG A 168 -15.93 -2.03 6.15
CA ARG A 168 -16.33 -2.71 4.91
C ARG A 168 -17.65 -3.48 5.06
N HIS A 169 -17.93 -4.05 6.22
CA HIS A 169 -19.17 -4.83 6.44
C HIS A 169 -20.39 -3.93 6.69
N THR A 170 -20.19 -2.78 7.31
CA THR A 170 -21.27 -1.82 7.66
C THR A 170 -21.90 -1.15 6.44
N SER A 171 -21.21 -1.18 5.29
CA SER A 171 -21.68 -0.56 4.04
C SER A 171 -22.52 -1.48 3.16
N ARG A 172 -22.80 -2.72 3.57
CA ARG A 172 -23.81 -3.54 2.89
C ARG A 172 -25.18 -3.09 3.38
N THR A 173 -25.98 -2.56 2.46
CA THR A 173 -27.37 -2.20 2.73
C THR A 173 -28.16 -3.49 3.03
N GLU A 174 -29.15 -3.45 3.92
CA GLU A 174 -30.00 -4.63 4.21
C GLU A 174 -30.59 -5.24 2.94
N ALA A 175 -30.93 -4.40 1.95
CA ALA A 175 -31.38 -4.83 0.63
C ALA A 175 -30.32 -5.60 -0.16
N GLU A 176 -29.04 -5.22 -0.09
CA GLU A 176 -27.95 -5.93 -0.76
C GLU A 176 -27.66 -7.27 -0.10
N LEU A 177 -27.69 -7.31 1.24
CA LEU A 177 -27.55 -8.53 2.02
C LEU A 177 -28.70 -9.51 1.77
N PHE A 178 -29.94 -9.01 1.78
CA PHE A 178 -31.13 -9.80 1.47
C PHE A 178 -31.09 -10.35 0.04
N THR A 179 -30.65 -9.53 -0.93
CA THR A 179 -30.48 -9.94 -2.32
C THR A 179 -29.43 -11.04 -2.46
N GLU A 180 -28.27 -10.93 -1.80
CA GLU A 180 -27.21 -11.95 -1.81
C GLU A 180 -27.66 -13.28 -1.20
N LEU A 181 -28.39 -13.23 -0.08
CA LEU A 181 -28.93 -14.42 0.59
C LEU A 181 -29.99 -15.13 -0.27
N MET A 182 -30.87 -14.36 -0.93
CA MET A 182 -31.94 -14.88 -1.78
C MET A 182 -31.46 -15.34 -3.17
N GLN A 183 -30.32 -14.82 -3.65
CA GLN A 183 -29.73 -15.14 -4.96
C GLN A 183 -28.79 -16.35 -4.97
N SER A 184 -28.66 -17.07 -3.86
CA SER A 184 -27.81 -18.27 -3.69
C SER A 184 -28.13 -19.45 -4.63
N GLY A 185 -29.14 -19.33 -5.53
CA GLY A 185 -29.55 -20.38 -6.46
C GLY A 185 -29.18 -20.20 -7.94
N SER A 186 -28.97 -18.98 -8.48
CA SER A 186 -28.77 -18.83 -9.94
C SER A 186 -28.34 -17.43 -10.38
N VAL A 187 -27.13 -16.98 -10.03
CA VAL A 187 -26.60 -15.73 -10.60
C VAL A 187 -25.23 -16.00 -11.22
N SER A 188 -25.18 -15.86 -12.55
CA SER A 188 -23.93 -15.73 -13.29
C SER A 188 -23.08 -14.65 -12.61
N PRO A 189 -21.77 -14.87 -12.38
CA PRO A 189 -20.95 -13.93 -11.62
C PRO A 189 -21.16 -12.51 -12.15
N PRO A 190 -21.31 -11.49 -11.29
CA PRO A 190 -21.31 -10.12 -11.78
C PRO A 190 -20.09 -9.96 -12.67
N ARG A 191 -20.21 -9.19 -13.77
CA ARG A 191 -19.05 -8.71 -14.53
C ARG A 191 -18.26 -7.76 -13.62
N ALA A 192 -17.68 -8.29 -12.54
CA ALA A 192 -16.52 -7.70 -11.94
C ALA A 192 -15.57 -7.50 -13.11
N ALA A 193 -15.17 -6.25 -13.34
CA ALA A 193 -13.97 -6.03 -14.11
C ALA A 193 -12.93 -6.95 -13.45
N MET A 194 -12.59 -8.06 -14.10
CA MET A 194 -11.48 -8.88 -13.69
C MET A 194 -10.28 -7.97 -13.89
N ILE A 195 -9.94 -7.22 -12.85
CA ILE A 195 -8.71 -6.45 -12.83
C ILE A 195 -7.64 -7.54 -12.96
N PRO A 196 -6.92 -7.60 -14.09
CA PRO A 196 -5.89 -8.59 -14.24
C PRO A 196 -4.92 -8.37 -13.08
N TRP A 197 -4.55 -9.45 -12.40
CA TRP A 197 -3.46 -9.38 -11.42
C TRP A 197 -2.30 -8.61 -12.04
N SER A 198 -1.69 -7.71 -11.26
CA SER A 198 -0.54 -6.94 -11.71
C SER A 198 0.39 -7.81 -12.52
N TYR A 199 0.80 -7.30 -13.69
CA TYR A 199 1.85 -7.92 -14.49
C TYR A 199 2.94 -8.39 -13.53
N ASP A 200 3.38 -9.64 -13.69
CA ASP A 200 4.55 -10.15 -13.00
C ASP A 200 5.73 -9.32 -13.50
N THR A 201 5.93 -8.15 -12.90
CA THR A 201 7.08 -7.31 -13.19
C THR A 201 8.30 -8.14 -12.79
N PRO A 202 9.28 -8.30 -13.70
CA PRO A 202 10.52 -9.01 -13.39
C PRO A 202 11.13 -8.57 -12.05
#